data_AF-A0A2M7ZH77-F1
#
_entry.id   AF-A0A2M7ZH77-F1
#
_cell.length_a   1.000
_cell.length_b   1.000
_cell.length_c   1.000
_cell.angle_alpha   90.00
_cell.angle_beta   90.00
_cell.angle_gamma   90.00
#
_symmetry.space_group_name_H-M   'P 1'
#
loop_
_entity.id
_entity.type
_entity.pdbx_description
1 polymer ?
#
loop_
_entity_poly.entity_id
_entity_poly.type
_entity_poly.pdbx_seq_one_letter_code
_entity_poly.pdbx_strand_id
1 'polypeptide(L)' 'MFKPKFIHYTEFESLSEEDMLKQSEEFYHKIKKRRTIRDFSSKSIPLDVIKNCLLAAGTAPSGANMQPWKFVVIT' A
#
# COMPACT_ATOMS: atom_id res chain seq x y z
N MET A 1 -14.89 -28.54 -7.58
CA MET A 1 -14.47 -27.46 -6.67
C MET A 1 -12.96 -27.28 -6.82
N PHE A 2 -12.47 -26.11 -7.24
CA PHE A 2 -11.03 -25.87 -7.34
C PHE A 2 -10.43 -25.91 -5.93
N LYS A 3 -9.47 -26.81 -5.69
CA LYS A 3 -8.71 -26.83 -4.43
C LYS A 3 -7.45 -25.99 -4.65
N PRO A 4 -7.25 -24.89 -3.91
CA PRO A 4 -6.04 -24.12 -4.03
C PRO A 4 -4.83 -24.97 -3.62
N LYS A 5 -3.72 -24.82 -4.36
CA LYS A 5 -2.42 -25.36 -3.95
C LYS A 5 -1.84 -24.42 -2.90
N PHE A 6 -1.57 -24.96 -1.72
CA PHE A 6 -0.84 -24.23 -0.69
C PHE A 6 0.65 -24.22 -1.01
N ILE A 7 1.30 -23.09 -0.74
CA ILE A 7 2.74 -22.89 -0.92
C ILE A 7 3.34 -22.38 0.40
N HIS A 8 4.62 -22.65 0.63
CA HIS A 8 5.33 -22.08 1.77
C HIS A 8 5.63 -20.61 1.52
N TYR A 9 5.40 -19.75 2.50
CA TYR A 9 5.68 -18.32 2.40
C TYR A 9 7.14 -18.05 2.79
N THR A 10 7.95 -17.66 1.82
CA THR A 10 9.41 -17.52 1.97
C THR A 10 9.89 -16.07 2.06
N GLU A 11 9.03 -15.11 1.80
CA GLU A 11 9.38 -13.68 1.78
C GLU A 11 9.25 -13.02 3.17
N PHE A 12 9.01 -13.80 4.22
CA PHE A 12 8.98 -13.28 5.59
C PHE A 12 10.40 -12.95 6.05
N GLU A 13 10.65 -11.67 6.31
CA GLU A 13 11.87 -11.19 6.96
C GLU A 13 11.59 -10.93 8.45
N SER A 14 12.23 -11.69 9.32
CA SER A 14 12.18 -11.43 10.77
C SER A 14 13.03 -10.23 11.12
N LEU A 15 12.46 -9.27 11.84
CA LEU A 15 13.16 -8.09 12.35
C LEU A 15 13.60 -8.29 13.80
N SER A 16 14.70 -7.65 14.20
CA SER A 16 15.05 -7.51 15.61
C SER A 16 14.03 -6.61 16.32
N GLU A 17 13.87 -6.74 17.63
CA GLU A 17 12.96 -5.88 18.40
C GLU A 17 13.30 -4.39 18.25
N GLU A 18 14.60 -4.07 18.19
CA GLU A 18 15.11 -2.71 17.96
C GLU A 18 14.67 -2.18 16.58
N ASP A 19 14.84 -2.98 15.52
CA ASP A 19 14.42 -2.59 14.18
C ASP A 19 12.89 -2.47 14.06
N MET A 20 12.13 -3.35 14.73
CA MET A 20 10.67 -3.26 14.78
C MET A 20 10.22 -1.93 15.41
N LEU A 21 10.80 -1.57 16.56
CA LEU A 21 10.50 -0.31 17.25
C LEU A 21 10.82 0.88 16.35
N LYS A 22 12.03 0.91 15.79
CA LYS A 22 12.49 1.99 14.90
C LYS A 22 11.58 2.17 13.69
N GLN A 23 11.32 1.10 12.93
CA GLN A 23 10.48 1.18 11.73
C GLN A 23 9.04 1.61 12.05
N SER A 24 8.49 1.13 13.16
CA SER A 24 7.14 1.51 13.59
C SER A 24 7.04 2.99 13.95
N GLU A 25 8.05 3.54 14.63
CA GLU A 25 8.11 4.95 15.02
C GLU A 25 8.27 5.85 13.78
N GLU A 26 9.17 5.51 12.86
CA GLU A 26 9.36 6.21 11.60
C GLU A 26 8.07 6.24 10.77
N PHE A 27 7.39 5.09 10.66
CA PHE A 27 6.11 5.00 9.94
C PHE A 27 5.03 5.85 10.61
N TYR A 28 4.90 5.77 11.94
CA TYR A 28 3.96 6.59 12.70
C TYR A 28 4.19 8.09 12.45
N HIS A 29 5.44 8.56 12.57
CA HIS A 29 5.76 9.97 12.32
C HIS A 29 5.50 10.40 10.88
N LYS A 30 5.72 9.51 9.90
CA LYS A 30 5.40 9.77 8.49
C LYS A 30 3.90 9.95 8.27
N ILE A 31 3.07 9.03 8.78
CA ILE A 31 1.61 9.08 8.60
C ILE A 31 0.97 10.19 9.46
N LYS A 32 1.51 10.48 10.65
CA LYS A 32 1.05 11.58 11.53
C LYS A 32 1.09 12.95 10.84
N LYS A 33 2.05 13.17 9.93
CA LYS A 33 2.17 14.42 9.16
C LYS A 33 1.10 14.56 8.07
N ARG A 34 0.40 13.48 7.68
CA ARG A 34 -0.62 13.52 6.63
C ARG A 34 -1.81 14.36 7.09
N ARG A 35 -2.21 15.34 6.27
CA ARG A 35 -3.41 16.15 6.45
C ARG A 35 -4.32 16.03 5.23
N THR A 36 -5.62 16.24 5.45
CA THR A 36 -6.55 16.42 4.33
C THR A 36 -6.34 17.84 3.79
N ILE A 37 -5.79 17.91 2.58
CA ILE A 37 -5.58 19.16 1.83
C ILE A 37 -6.77 19.38 0.89
N ARG A 38 -7.20 20.63 0.72
CA ARG A 38 -8.32 21.01 -0.14
C ARG A 38 -7.97 22.09 -1.17
N ASP A 39 -6.72 22.52 -1.19
CA ASP A 39 -6.16 23.49 -2.14
C ASP A 39 -4.96 22.85 -2.85
N PHE A 40 -5.02 22.77 -4.18
CA PHE A 40 -4.12 21.95 -4.99
C PHE A 40 -3.44 22.79 -6.08
N SER A 41 -2.15 22.55 -6.28
CA SER A 41 -1.37 23.16 -7.37
C SER A 41 -1.67 22.47 -8.71
N SER A 42 -1.57 23.22 -9.82
CA SER A 42 -1.65 22.71 -11.19
C SER A 42 -0.34 22.08 -11.69
N LYS A 43 0.70 21.99 -10.84
CA LYS A 43 1.97 21.36 -11.18
C LYS A 43 1.77 19.89 -11.53
N SER A 44 2.24 19.49 -12.72
CA SER A 44 2.21 18.09 -13.15
C SER A 44 3.12 17.21 -12.30
N ILE A 45 2.75 15.93 -12.20
CA ILE A 45 3.53 14.88 -11.53
C ILE A 45 3.71 13.69 -12.48
N PRO A 46 4.79 12.89 -12.33
CA PRO A 46 4.98 11.69 -13.12
C PRO A 46 3.84 10.69 -12.90
N LEU A 47 3.25 10.16 -13.98
CA LEU A 47 2.16 9.19 -13.90
C LEU A 47 2.54 7.91 -13.14
N ASP A 48 3.81 7.53 -13.15
CA ASP A 48 4.27 6.34 -12.43
C ASP A 48 4.15 6.47 -10.91
N VAL A 49 4.19 7.70 -10.38
CA VAL A 49 3.88 7.94 -8.96
C VAL A 49 2.43 7.55 -8.67
N ILE A 50 1.48 7.93 -9.54
CA ILE A 50 0.08 7.56 -9.41
C ILE A 50 -0.10 6.04 -9.56
N LYS A 51 0.53 5.42 -10.56
CA LYS A 51 0.47 3.97 -10.77
C LYS A 51 0.96 3.20 -9.53
N ASN A 52 2.09 3.59 -8.95
CA ASN A 52 2.64 2.93 -7.76
C ASN A 52 1.70 3.04 -6.55
N CYS A 53 1.04 4.19 -6.37
CA CYS A 53 0.00 4.34 -5.34
C CYS A 53 -1.19 3.38 -5.56
N LEU A 54 -1.62 3.20 -6.82
CA LEU A 54 -2.72 2.28 -7.15
C LEU A 54 -2.31 0.81 -6.97
N LEU A 55 -1.09 0.44 -7.36
CA LEU A 55 -0.54 -0.91 -7.14
C LEU A 55 -0.47 -1.22 -5.64
N ALA A 56 -0.01 -0.28 -4.82
CA ALA A 56 0.01 -0.42 -3.36
C ALA A 56 -1.41 -0.57 -2.78
N ALA A 57 -2.40 0.19 -3.28
CA ALA A 57 -3.79 0.02 -2.84
C ALA A 57 -4.36 -1.36 -3.22
N GLY A 58 -3.96 -1.90 -4.37
CA GLY A 58 -4.38 -3.22 -4.86
C GLY A 58 -3.88 -4.41 -4.03
N THR A 59 -2.89 -4.22 -3.15
CA THR A 59 -2.40 -5.29 -2.25
C THR A 59 -3.28 -5.50 -1.02
N ALA A 60 -4.34 -4.72 -0.85
CA ALA A 60 -5.29 -4.93 0.23
C ALA A 60 -5.88 -6.37 0.15
N PRO A 61 -6.19 -7.01 1.29
CA PRO A 61 -6.94 -8.27 1.24
C PRO A 61 -8.38 -8.01 0.77
N SER A 62 -8.99 -9.02 0.15
CA SER A 62 -10.41 -8.96 -0.25
C SER A 62 -11.14 -10.27 0.07
N GLY A 63 -12.42 -10.15 0.40
CA GLY A 63 -13.28 -11.31 0.66
C GLY A 63 -13.26 -12.25 -0.54
N ALA A 64 -13.02 -13.54 -0.28
CA ALA A 64 -12.84 -14.57 -1.31
C ALA A 64 -11.84 -14.21 -2.42
N ASN A 65 -10.86 -13.33 -2.13
CA ASN A 65 -9.90 -12.80 -3.10
C ASN A 65 -10.55 -12.15 -4.34
N MET A 66 -11.74 -11.55 -4.20
CA MET A 66 -12.52 -11.01 -5.31
C MET A 66 -11.94 -9.73 -5.92
N GLN A 67 -11.10 -9.00 -5.19
CA GLN A 67 -10.53 -7.70 -5.58
C GLN A 67 -11.60 -6.74 -6.15
N PRO A 68 -12.67 -6.42 -5.38
CA PRO A 68 -13.85 -5.73 -5.90
C PRO A 68 -13.63 -4.20 -6.04
N TRP A 69 -12.44 -3.77 -6.47
CA TRP A 69 -12.07 -2.37 -6.66
C TRP A 69 -11.82 -2.07 -8.13
N LYS A 70 -12.22 -0.87 -8.55
CA LYS A 70 -11.85 -0.26 -9.83
C LYS A 70 -11.35 1.15 -9.56
N PHE A 71 -10.09 1.41 -9.90
CA PHE A 71 -9.50 2.74 -9.81
C PHE A 71 -9.66 3.46 -11.15
N VAL A 72 -10.23 4.68 -11.13
CA VAL A 72 -10.42 5.52 -12.32
C VAL A 72 -9.57 6.77 -12.17
N VAL A 73 -8.69 7.03 -13.12
CA VAL A 73 -7.79 8.20 -13.13
C VAL A 73 -8.29 9.18 -14.19
N ILE A 74 -8.49 10.44 -13.79
CA ILE A 74 -8.87 11.55 -14.67
C ILE A 74 -7.74 12.57 -14.58
N THR A 75 -7.26 13.03 -15.73
CA THR A 75 -6.12 13.93 -15.87
C THR A 75 -6.50 15.16 -16.68
#